data_AF-A0A9E1U5Q4-F1
#
_entry.id   AF-A0A9E1U5Q4-F1
#
_cell.length_a   1.000
_cell.length_b   1.000
_cell.length_c   1.000
_cell.angle_alpha   90.00
_cell.angle_beta   90.00
_cell.angle_gamma   90.00
#
_symmetry.space_group_name_H-M   'P 1'
#
loop_
_entity.id
_entity.type
_entity.pdbx_description
1 polymer ?
#
loop_
_entity_poly.entity_id
_entity_poly.type
_entity_poly.pdbx_seq_one_letter_code
_entity_poly.pdbx_strand_id
1 'polypeptide(L)' 'RWRHLIENLFAKWKQYQGIATRYDKRASAFLGGIHWIAAVIWLN' A
#
# COMPACT_ATOMS: atom_id res chain seq x y z
N ARG A 1 3.30 22.22 -0.95
CA ARG A 1 4.63 21.56 -1.05
C ARG A 1 4.63 20.09 -0.63
N TRP A 2 3.80 19.65 0.35
CA TRP A 2 3.73 18.23 0.77
C TRP A 2 2.77 17.33 -0.04
N ARG A 3 1.88 17.94 -0.83
CA ARG A 3 0.85 17.24 -1.62
C ARG A 3 1.43 16.23 -2.61
N HIS A 4 2.54 16.58 -3.26
CA HIS A 4 3.20 15.67 -4.20
C HIS A 4 3.73 14.38 -3.54
N LEU A 5 4.10 14.40 -2.24
CA LEU A 5 4.61 13.21 -1.55
C LEU A 5 3.46 12.25 -1.25
N ILE A 6 2.34 12.80 -0.79
CA ILE A 6 1.11 12.07 -0.52
C ILE A 6 0.55 11.51 -1.83
N GLU A 7 0.51 12.30 -2.91
CA GLU A 7 0.05 11.84 -4.22
C GLU A 7 0.95 10.75 -4.80
N ASN A 8 2.28 10.84 -4.63
CA ASN A 8 3.20 9.79 -5.10
C ASN A 8 3.05 8.49 -4.28
N LEU A 9 2.74 8.60 -2.98
CA LEU A 9 2.43 7.46 -2.12
C LEU A 9 1.11 6.79 -2.55
N PHE A 10 0.05 7.56 -2.77
CA PHE A 10 -1.23 7.05 -3.25
C PHE A 10 -1.15 6.51 -4.68
N ALA A 11 -0.33 7.08 -5.54
CA ALA A 11 -0.08 6.58 -6.89
C ALA A 11 0.57 5.19 -6.85
N LYS A 12 1.63 5.02 -6.04
CA LYS A 12 2.24 3.70 -5.80
C LYS A 12 1.22 2.72 -5.24
N TRP A 13 0.45 3.11 -4.21
CA TRP A 13 -0.55 2.24 -3.61
C TRP A 13 -1.62 1.80 -4.61
N LYS A 14 -2.15 2.70 -5.46
CA LYS A 14 -3.10 2.32 -6.51
C LYS A 14 -2.53 1.32 -7.52
N GLN A 15 -1.24 1.47 -7.86
CA GLN A 15 -0.55 0.52 -8.74
C GLN A 15 -0.45 -0.87 -8.11
N TYR A 16 -0.19 -0.93 -6.79
CA TYR A 16 -0.26 -2.18 -6.03
C TYR A 16 -1.69 -2.69 -5.84
N GLN A 17 -2.71 -1.83 -5.79
CA GLN A 17 -4.10 -2.26 -5.73
C GLN A 17 -4.53 -3.00 -7.00
N GLY A 18 -4.14 -2.53 -8.20
CA GLY A 18 -4.47 -3.24 -9.45
C GLY A 18 -3.84 -4.64 -9.54
N ILE A 19 -2.65 -4.80 -8.96
CA ILE A 19 -1.98 -6.11 -8.82
C ILE A 19 -2.66 -6.94 -7.74
N ALA A 20 -2.99 -6.34 -6.60
CA ALA A 20 -3.67 -7.00 -5.50
C ALA A 20 -5.05 -7.51 -5.93
N THR A 21 -5.88 -6.71 -6.61
CA THR A 21 -7.21 -7.11 -7.11
C THR A 21 -7.12 -8.17 -8.21
N ARG A 22 -6.06 -8.15 -9.03
CA ARG A 22 -5.81 -9.21 -10.02
C ARG A 22 -5.48 -10.57 -9.37
N TYR A 23 -4.96 -10.57 -8.14
CA TYR A 23 -4.71 -11.77 -7.33
C TYR A 23 -5.70 -11.92 -6.17
N ASP A 24 -6.72 -11.06 -6.06
CA ASP A 24 -7.55 -10.98 -4.87
C ASP A 24 -8.58 -12.11 -4.83
N LYS A 25 -8.22 -13.15 -4.08
CA LYS A 25 -9.19 -13.99 -3.36
C LYS A 25 -9.21 -13.69 -1.86
N ARG A 26 -8.51 -12.66 -1.35
CA ARG A 26 -8.41 -12.47 0.11
C ARG A 26 -8.07 -11.03 0.48
N ALA A 27 -9.11 -10.29 0.91
CA ALA A 27 -9.00 -9.06 1.70
C ALA A 27 -8.01 -9.16 2.89
N SER A 28 -7.71 -10.38 3.35
CA SER A 28 -6.69 -10.66 4.35
C SER A 28 -5.26 -10.32 3.90
N ALA A 29 -4.92 -10.46 2.62
CA ALA A 29 -3.61 -10.09 2.08
C ALA A 29 -3.43 -8.57 2.03
N PHE A 30 -4.52 -7.81 1.79
CA PHE A 30 -4.52 -6.35 1.83
C PHE A 30 -4.25 -5.82 3.24
N LEU A 31 -4.93 -6.37 4.25
CA LEU A 31 -4.63 -6.05 5.65
C LEU A 31 -3.19 -6.42 6.01
N GLY A 32 -2.69 -7.58 5.57
CA GLY A 32 -1.29 -7.99 5.79
C GLY A 32 -0.28 -7.01 5.19
N GLY A 33 -0.52 -6.53 3.97
CA GLY A 33 0.34 -5.54 3.31
C GLY A 33 0.39 -4.20 4.05
N ILE A 34 -0.75 -3.72 4.57
CA ILE A 34 -0.80 -2.49 5.38
C ILE A 34 0.00 -2.65 6.67
N HIS A 35 -0.17 -3.77 7.39
CA HIS A 35 0.59 -4.04 8.61
C HIS A 35 2.09 -4.14 8.34
N TRP A 36 2.50 -4.74 7.22
CA TRP A 36 3.91 -4.84 6.85
C TRP A 36 4.51 -3.46 6.55
N ILE A 37 3.84 -2.63 5.75
CA ILE A 37 4.30 -1.26 5.44
C ILE A 37 4.36 -0.42 6.73
N ALA A 38 3.36 -0.53 7.61
CA ALA A 38 3.35 0.14 8.90
C ALA A 38 4.53 -0.29 9.80
N ALA A 39 4.86 -1.59 9.84
CA ALA A 39 6.01 -2.10 10.57
C ALA A 39 7.34 -1.61 10.00
N VAL A 40 7.48 -1.54 8.67
CA VAL A 40 8.68 -1.02 8.01
C VAL A 40 8.88 0.48 8.28
N ILE A 41 7.79 1.26 8.32
CA ILE A 41 7.85 2.69 8.68
C ILE A 41 8.20 2.86 10.17
N TRP A 42 7.72 1.98 11.05
CA TRP A 42 8.00 2.08 12.49
C TRP A 42 9.41 1.67 12.86
N LEU A 43 10.01 0.71 12.14
CA LEU A 43 11.37 0.22 12.39
C LEU A 43 12.47 1.14 11.82
N ASN A 44 12.08 2.21 11.10
CA ASN A 44 12.98 3.19 10.48
C ASN A 44 12.96 4.51 11.25
#